data_AF-A0A944H2W4-F1
#
_entry.id   AF-A0A944H2W4-F1
#
_cell.length_a   1.000
_cell.length_b   1.000
_cell.length_c   1.000
_cell.angle_alpha   90.00
_cell.angle_beta   90.00
_cell.angle_gamma   90.00
#
_symmetry.space_group_name_H-M   'P 1'
#
loop_
_entity.id
_entity.type
_entity.pdbx_description
1 polymer ?
#
loop_
_entity_poly.entity_id
_entity_poly.type
_entity_poly.pdbx_seq_one_letter_code
_entity_poly.pdbx_strand_id
1 'polypeptide(L)'
;MKKLQCMILFISLIFVLSSCNIDMKTSGGNGGMSIGTDGINIKTENGGGMNIGENGIDMKTGNGGGMNIGKDGINMQTENGGGISITSEK
;
A
#
# COMPACT_ATOMS: atom_id res chain seq x y z
N MET A 1 30.09 -1.74 -31.81
CA MET A 1 30.21 -2.26 -30.42
C MET A 1 29.68 -1.28 -29.37
N LYS A 2 30.12 -0.01 -29.34
CA LYS A 2 29.66 0.99 -28.34
C LYS A 2 28.13 1.20 -28.25
N LYS A 3 27.42 1.17 -29.40
CA LYS A 3 25.94 1.29 -29.43
C LYS A 3 25.22 0.15 -28.70
N LEU A 4 25.70 -1.09 -28.86
CA LEU A 4 25.10 -2.27 -28.23
C LEU A 4 25.34 -2.29 -26.72
N GLN A 5 26.55 -1.89 -26.28
CA GLN A 5 26.85 -1.70 -24.85
C GLN A 5 25.97 -0.64 -24.20
N CYS A 6 25.79 0.54 -24.82
CA CYS A 6 24.87 1.55 -24.30
C CYS A 6 23.44 1.02 -24.18
N MET A 7 22.97 0.25 -25.17
CA MET A 7 21.60 -0.29 -25.15
C MET A 7 21.40 -1.27 -23.99
N ILE A 8 22.37 -2.16 -23.75
CA ILE A 8 22.34 -3.10 -22.62
C ILE A 8 22.35 -2.34 -21.29
N LEU A 9 23.23 -1.35 -21.12
CA LEU A 9 23.29 -0.51 -19.92
C LEU A 9 21.97 0.23 -19.67
N PHE A 10 21.33 0.73 -20.74
CA PHE A 10 20.07 1.45 -20.65
C PHE A 10 18.91 0.53 -20.22
N ILE A 11 18.83 -0.67 -20.80
CA ILE A 11 17.82 -1.67 -20.44
C ILE A 11 18.02 -2.13 -18.99
N SER A 12 19.26 -2.38 -18.57
CA SER A 12 19.56 -2.73 -17.18
C SER A 12 19.20 -1.61 -16.21
N LEU A 13 19.45 -0.34 -16.57
CA LEU A 13 19.07 0.81 -15.74
C LEU A 13 17.54 0.93 -15.60
N ILE A 14 16.79 0.70 -16.68
CA ILE A 14 15.33 0.68 -16.64
C ILE A 14 14.82 -0.39 -15.68
N PHE A 15 15.37 -1.60 -15.74
CA PHE A 15 14.99 -2.71 -14.84
C PHE A 15 15.25 -2.40 -13.36
N VAL A 16 16.36 -1.72 -13.07
CA VAL A 16 16.67 -1.30 -11.69
C VAL A 16 15.67 -0.25 -11.22
N LEU A 17 15.38 0.75 -12.05
CA LEU A 17 14.46 1.83 -11.69
C LEU A 17 13.00 1.38 -11.54
N SER A 18 12.55 0.39 -12.33
CA SER A 18 11.19 -0.16 -12.23
C SER A 18 10.93 -0.94 -10.94
N SER A 19 11.97 -1.25 -10.17
CA SER A 19 11.90 -2.06 -8.95
C SER A 19 12.13 -1.23 -7.67
N CYS A 20 12.19 0.10 -7.80
CA CYS A 20 12.44 0.99 -6.68
C CYS A 20 11.15 1.31 -5.93
N ASN A 21 11.17 1.12 -4.60
CA ASN A 21 10.16 1.68 -3.71
C ASN A 21 10.66 3.02 -3.15
N ILE A 22 9.73 3.95 -2.88
CA ILE A 22 9.99 5.22 -2.20
C ILE A 22 9.53 5.09 -0.76
N ASP A 23 10.47 5.15 0.19
CA ASP A 23 10.17 5.09 1.63
C ASP A 23 10.34 6.47 2.28
N MET A 24 9.33 6.88 3.05
CA MET A 24 9.32 8.08 3.88
C MET A 24 9.07 7.67 5.33
N LYS A 25 9.97 8.01 6.24
CA LYS A 25 9.83 7.72 7.68
C LYS A 25 9.45 8.99 8.45
N THR A 26 8.61 8.84 9.48
CA THR A 26 8.36 9.96 10.41
C THR A 26 9.58 10.15 11.31
N SER A 27 9.93 11.39 11.60
CA SER A 27 11.05 11.70 12.50
C SER A 27 10.65 11.38 13.95
N GLY A 28 11.08 10.24 14.47
CA GLY A 28 10.96 9.90 15.90
C GLY A 28 9.98 8.78 16.26
N GLY A 29 9.36 8.10 15.29
CA GLY A 29 8.46 6.99 15.59
C GLY A 29 8.51 5.84 14.57
N ASN A 30 7.65 4.84 14.80
CA ASN A 30 7.53 3.64 13.96
C ASN A 30 6.60 3.84 12.75
N GLY A 31 6.15 5.08 12.53
CA GLY A 31 5.28 5.46 11.43
C GLY A 31 6.05 5.77 10.14
N GLY A 32 5.33 5.78 9.03
CA GLY A 32 5.91 6.10 7.73
C GLY A 32 4.97 5.79 6.57
N MET A 33 5.47 6.05 5.37
CA MET A 33 4.79 5.78 4.11
C MET A 33 5.76 5.10 3.15
N SER A 34 5.31 4.12 2.40
CA SER A 34 6.06 3.51 1.31
C SER A 34 5.21 3.47 0.03
N ILE A 35 5.82 3.75 -1.11
CA ILE A 35 5.20 3.64 -2.44
C ILE A 35 6.00 2.62 -3.24
N GLY A 36 5.34 1.59 -3.77
CA GLY A 36 5.96 0.54 -4.54
C GLY A 36 5.04 -0.02 -5.62
N THR A 37 5.47 -1.12 -6.23
CA THR A 37 4.70 -1.82 -7.29
C THR A 37 3.32 -2.26 -6.82
N ASP A 38 3.19 -2.58 -5.53
CA ASP A 38 1.96 -3.10 -4.94
C ASP A 38 1.01 -1.97 -4.50
N GLY A 39 1.46 -0.71 -4.61
CA GLY A 39 0.70 0.49 -4.28
C GLY A 39 1.31 1.31 -3.15
N ILE A 40 0.46 1.88 -2.30
CA ILE A 40 0.84 2.80 -1.22
C ILE A 40 0.52 2.16 0.13
N ASN A 41 1.49 2.16 1.04
CA ASN A 41 1.31 1.75 2.43
C ASN A 41 1.64 2.92 3.36
N ILE A 42 0.79 3.13 4.35
CA ILE A 42 0.94 4.15 5.39
C ILE A 42 0.81 3.45 6.73
N LYS A 43 1.83 3.57 7.58
CA LYS A 43 1.85 3.01 8.93
C LYS A 43 1.78 4.13 9.96
N THR A 44 0.87 4.02 10.91
CA THR A 44 0.82 4.92 12.06
C THR A 44 1.60 4.32 13.23
N GLU A 45 2.05 5.18 14.14
CA GLU A 45 2.89 4.77 15.27
C GLU A 45 2.17 3.83 16.25
N ASN A 46 0.85 3.94 16.34
CA ASN A 46 0.00 3.16 17.23
C ASN A 46 -0.49 1.83 16.61
N GLY A 47 0.22 1.29 15.61
CA GLY A 47 -0.11 -0.01 15.01
C GLY A 47 -1.27 -0.01 14.02
N GLY A 48 -1.87 1.15 13.74
CA GLY A 48 -2.81 1.33 12.65
C GLY A 48 -2.12 1.63 11.32
N GLY A 49 -2.91 1.87 10.29
CA GLY A 49 -2.39 2.21 8.97
C GLY A 49 -3.42 2.15 7.86
N MET A 50 -2.94 2.38 6.64
CA MET A 50 -3.70 2.27 5.40
C MET A 50 -2.86 1.62 4.32
N ASN A 51 -3.45 0.69 3.59
CA ASN A 51 -2.89 0.11 2.36
C ASN A 51 -3.81 0.45 1.20
N ILE A 52 -3.25 0.93 0.10
CA ILE A 52 -3.94 1.17 -1.16
C ILE A 52 -3.24 0.33 -2.21
N GLY A 53 -3.95 -0.61 -2.83
CA GLY A 53 -3.39 -1.50 -3.86
C GLY A 53 -4.45 -1.98 -4.84
N GLU A 54 -4.09 -2.96 -5.66
CA GLU A 54 -4.97 -3.49 -6.73
C GLU A 54 -6.30 -4.07 -6.22
N ASN A 55 -6.34 -4.47 -4.96
CA ASN A 55 -7.53 -5.03 -4.33
C ASN A 55 -8.40 -3.98 -3.64
N GLY A 56 -7.97 -2.71 -3.63
CA GLY A 56 -8.69 -1.59 -3.06
C GLY A 56 -7.94 -0.92 -1.91
N ILE A 57 -8.69 -0.42 -0.92
CA ILE A 57 -8.19 0.35 0.21
C ILE A 57 -8.52 -0.38 1.50
N ASP A 58 -7.50 -0.75 2.27
CA ASP A 58 -7.65 -1.28 3.63
C ASP A 58 -7.12 -0.25 4.63
N MET A 59 -7.87 0.00 5.69
CA MET A 59 -7.51 0.87 6.81
C MET A 59 -7.70 0.10 8.10
N LYS A 60 -6.68 0.10 8.95
CA LYS A 60 -6.73 -0.48 10.30
C LYS A 60 -6.55 0.61 11.33
N THR A 61 -7.40 0.59 12.34
CA THR A 61 -7.18 1.38 13.55
C THR A 61 -6.26 0.60 14.50
N GLY A 62 -5.49 1.30 15.32
CA GLY A 62 -4.54 0.66 16.25
C GLY A 62 -5.18 -0.29 17.28
N ASN A 63 -6.50 -0.17 17.49
CA ASN A 63 -7.25 -0.92 18.49
C ASN A 63 -8.10 -2.06 17.88
N GLY A 64 -7.82 -2.48 16.64
CA GLY A 64 -8.46 -3.67 16.05
C GLY A 64 -9.78 -3.41 15.30
N GLY A 65 -10.18 -2.15 15.12
CA GLY A 65 -11.20 -1.78 14.13
C GLY A 65 -10.59 -1.50 12.76
N GLY A 66 -11.44 -1.24 11.76
CA GLY A 66 -10.96 -0.93 10.41
C GLY A 66 -12.05 -0.77 9.37
N MET A 67 -11.60 -0.44 8.16
CA MET A 67 -12.43 -0.34 6.97
C MET A 67 -11.70 -0.95 5.78
N ASN A 68 -12.40 -1.75 4.98
CA ASN A 68 -11.93 -2.23 3.70
C ASN A 68 -12.90 -1.81 2.60
N ILE A 69 -12.39 -1.26 1.51
CA ILE A 69 -13.11 -0.96 0.28
C ILE A 69 -12.47 -1.78 -0.82
N GLY A 70 -13.19 -2.75 -1.37
CA GLY A 70 -12.68 -3.63 -2.41
C GLY A 70 -13.73 -3.96 -3.46
N LYS A 71 -13.39 -4.91 -4.33
CA LYS A 71 -14.26 -5.37 -5.44
C LYS A 71 -15.60 -5.94 -4.94
N ASP A 72 -15.59 -6.48 -3.72
CA ASP A 72 -16.77 -7.10 -3.10
C ASP A 72 -17.65 -6.10 -2.34
N GLY A 73 -17.21 -4.84 -2.21
CA GLY A 73 -17.94 -3.77 -1.55
C GLY A 73 -17.15 -3.09 -0.43
N ILE A 74 -17.89 -2.54 0.54
CA ILE A 74 -17.35 -1.78 1.67
C ILE A 74 -17.66 -2.52 2.95
N ASN A 75 -16.64 -2.78 3.76
CA ASN A 75 -16.77 -3.37 5.09
C ASN A 75 -16.17 -2.44 6.13
N MET A 76 -16.88 -2.21 7.22
CA MET A 76 -16.40 -1.47 8.39
C MET A 76 -16.58 -2.36 9.62
N GLN A 77 -15.53 -2.46 10.43
CA GLN A 77 -15.56 -3.19 11.70
C GLN A 77 -15.12 -2.27 12.84
N THR A 78 -15.84 -2.36 13.95
CA THR A 78 -15.45 -1.73 15.21
C THR A 78 -14.53 -2.66 15.99
N GLU A 79 -13.73 -2.09 16.88
CA GLU A 79 -12.84 -2.83 17.79
C GLU A 79 -13.56 -3.91 18.62
N ASN A 80 -14.85 -3.72 18.90
CA ASN A 80 -15.65 -4.63 19.74
C ASN A 80 -16.48 -5.65 18.91
N GLY A 81 -16.12 -5.86 17.64
CA GLY A 81 -16.74 -6.90 16.81
C GLY A 81 -18.08 -6.55 16.18
N GLY A 82 -18.51 -5.28 16.25
CA GLY A 82 -19.63 -4.76 15.47
C GLY A 82 -19.20 -4.30 14.08
N GLY A 83 -20.13 -4.08 13.15
CA GLY A 83 -19.75 -3.60 11.82
C GLY A 83 -20.91 -3.43 10.85
N ILE A 84 -20.58 -2.84 9.69
CA ILE A 84 -21.48 -2.67 8.55
C ILE A 84 -20.76 -3.24 7.33
N SER A 85 -21.46 -4.05 6.56
CA SER A 85 -21.00 -4.49 5.24
C SER A 85 -22.03 -4.08 4.20
N ILE A 86 -21.57 -3.38 3.17
CA ILE A 86 -22.35 -2.97 2.01
C ILE A 86 -21.78 -3.72 0.82
N THR A 87 -22.58 -4.61 0.26
CA THR A 87 -22.26 -5.33 -0.97
C THR A 87 -23.25 -4.92 -2.05
N SER A 88 -22.85 -4.96 -3.32
CA SER A 88 -23.78 -4.79 -4.42
C SER A 88 -24.33 -6.17 -4.80
N GLU A 89 -25.64 -6.36 -4.70
CA GLU A 89 -26.30 -7.50 -5.34
C GLU A 89 -26.33 -7.26 -6.85
N LYS A 90 -25.91 -8.26 -7.62
CA LYS A 90 -25.90 -8.23 -9.09
C LYS A 90 -27.29 -8.51 -9.65
#